data_AF-A0A937WQ91-F1
#
_entry.id   AF-A0A937WQ91-F1
#
_cell.length_a   1.000
_cell.length_b   1.000
_cell.length_c   1.000
_cell.angle_alpha   90.00
_cell.angle_beta   90.00
_cell.angle_gamma   90.00
#
_symmetry.space_group_name_H-M   'P 1'
#
loop_
_entity.id
_entity.type
_entity.pdbx_description
1 polymer ?
#
loop_
_entity_poly.entity_id
_entity_poly.type
_entity_poly.pdbx_seq_one_letter_code
_entity_poly.pdbx_strand_id
1 'polypeptide(L)'
;MAFFQVILPMSLTMEQQIAILRYLSGGYLSKNEWRDALAGFDRLRQAKIIEGLRERSLAFFYREVVDNVYASSLIAELLESADPEQEGKRLALICGERIRRDLIERGLNVRVTEHRLVLAYVLYWWMSFAKGYSLEIAVFLDLRRAGISFESHDLLNPQERFSSYDLTICNRLGDIKASTYFLETARSFPLRMAFYIVRLYRTRVQAWRWAVLLSPDFWREINGEPVHAPLEDALLHFPQPVYFEVKKTPLIAVDYAVWKEKVRAFQARGGNKNEG
;
A
#
# COMPACT_ATOMS: atom_id res chain seq x y z
N MET A 1 29.10 15.76 18.77
CA MET A 1 28.14 15.29 17.75
C MET A 1 28.04 13.79 17.86
N ALA A 2 26.82 13.24 17.87
CA ALA A 2 26.65 11.78 17.86
C ALA A 2 27.18 11.23 16.53
N PHE A 3 27.99 10.17 16.62
CA PHE A 3 28.50 9.46 15.46
C PHE A 3 27.33 8.70 14.81
N PHE A 4 27.04 8.99 13.53
CA PHE A 4 26.03 8.31 12.71
C PHE A 4 26.76 7.56 11.60
N GLN A 5 26.78 6.23 11.68
CA GLN A 5 27.40 5.37 10.68
C GLN A 5 26.38 4.37 10.12
N VAL A 6 26.51 4.08 8.83
CA VAL A 6 25.67 3.12 8.12
C VAL A 6 26.55 1.99 7.59
N ILE A 7 26.17 0.75 7.89
CA ILE A 7 26.78 -0.45 7.29
C ILE A 7 25.75 -1.07 6.34
N LEU A 8 26.05 -1.05 5.05
CA LEU A 8 25.18 -1.63 4.02
C LEU A 8 25.27 -3.16 4.04
N PRO A 9 24.17 -3.87 3.72
CA PRO A 9 24.20 -5.32 3.60
C PRO A 9 24.98 -5.72 2.34
N MET A 10 25.80 -6.77 2.44
CA MET A 10 26.63 -7.27 1.32
C MET A 10 25.80 -7.69 0.09
N SER A 11 24.52 -8.00 0.28
CA SER A 11 23.59 -8.39 -0.79
C SER A 11 23.07 -7.21 -1.63
N LEU A 12 23.31 -5.96 -1.22
CA LEU A 12 22.87 -4.77 -1.94
C LEU A 12 23.83 -4.46 -3.10
N THR A 13 23.37 -4.65 -4.33
CA THR A 13 24.23 -4.47 -5.52
C THR A 13 24.37 -3.01 -5.90
N MET A 14 25.37 -2.70 -6.74
CA MET A 14 25.62 -1.33 -7.20
C MET A 14 24.45 -0.79 -8.04
N GLU A 15 23.86 -1.63 -8.89
CA GLU A 15 22.72 -1.26 -9.75
C GLU A 15 21.51 -0.84 -8.90
N GLN A 16 21.26 -1.55 -7.79
CA GLN A 16 20.21 -1.20 -6.86
C GLN A 16 20.48 0.11 -6.14
N GLN A 17 21.73 0.36 -5.71
CA GLN A 17 22.11 1.62 -5.11
C GLN A 17 21.89 2.79 -6.08
N ILE A 18 22.31 2.64 -7.33
CA ILE A 18 22.10 3.65 -8.38
C ILE A 18 20.61 3.93 -8.59
N ALA A 19 19.79 2.89 -8.72
CA ALA A 19 18.34 3.02 -8.91
C ALA A 19 17.67 3.74 -7.72
N ILE A 20 18.07 3.40 -6.48
CA ILE A 20 17.58 4.06 -5.25
C ILE A 20 17.99 5.53 -5.19
N LEU A 21 19.24 5.86 -5.51
CA LEU A 21 19.71 7.25 -5.50
C LEU A 21 19.05 8.10 -6.58
N ARG A 22 18.76 7.49 -7.75
CA ARG A 22 17.98 8.12 -8.82
C ARG A 22 16.53 8.36 -8.43
N TYR A 23 15.91 7.42 -7.69
CA TYR A 23 14.61 7.65 -7.06
C TYR A 23 14.66 8.86 -6.12
N LEU A 24 15.65 8.92 -5.22
CA LEU A 24 15.80 10.00 -4.25
C LEU A 24 15.99 11.37 -4.91
N SER A 25 16.68 11.43 -6.06
CA SER A 25 16.85 12.68 -6.81
C SER A 25 15.61 13.12 -7.59
N GLY A 26 14.49 12.42 -7.49
CA GLY A 26 13.27 12.69 -8.25
C GLY A 26 13.39 12.36 -9.74
N GLY A 27 14.34 11.52 -10.12
CA GLY A 27 14.53 11.10 -11.51
C GLY A 27 13.43 10.13 -11.96
N TYR A 28 13.07 10.19 -13.24
CA TYR A 28 12.21 9.16 -13.84
C TYR A 28 12.94 7.81 -13.83
N LEU A 29 12.27 6.75 -13.36
CA LEU A 29 12.77 5.38 -13.36
C LEU A 29 12.03 4.55 -14.42
N SER A 30 12.77 3.79 -15.22
CA SER A 30 12.21 2.74 -16.08
C SER A 30 11.62 1.58 -15.27
N LYS A 31 10.88 0.66 -15.92
CA LYS A 31 10.31 -0.53 -15.25
C LYS A 31 11.38 -1.40 -14.57
N ASN A 32 12.53 -1.57 -15.22
CA ASN A 32 13.65 -2.35 -14.67
C ASN A 32 14.28 -1.64 -13.48
N GLU A 33 14.52 -0.33 -13.59
CA GLU A 33 15.07 0.44 -12.47
C GLU A 33 14.12 0.49 -11.28
N TRP A 34 12.80 0.57 -11.52
CA TRP A 34 11.81 0.42 -10.45
C TRP A 34 11.91 -0.94 -9.76
N ARG A 35 12.01 -2.03 -10.53
CA ARG A 35 12.22 -3.37 -9.98
C ARG A 35 13.49 -3.44 -9.13
N ASP A 36 14.59 -2.88 -9.63
CA ASP A 36 15.88 -2.90 -8.94
C ASP A 36 15.86 -2.02 -7.67
N ALA A 37 15.23 -0.85 -7.72
CA ALA A 37 15.03 0.02 -6.57
C ALA A 37 14.18 -0.66 -5.48
N LEU A 38 13.06 -1.29 -5.84
CA LEU A 38 12.20 -2.02 -4.90
C LEU A 38 12.95 -3.18 -4.23
N ALA A 39 13.67 -3.99 -5.02
CA ALA A 39 14.51 -5.06 -4.48
C ALA A 39 15.64 -4.51 -3.59
N GLY A 40 16.18 -3.33 -3.93
CA GLY A 40 17.16 -2.62 -3.13
C GLY A 40 16.59 -2.14 -1.78
N PHE A 41 15.39 -1.56 -1.77
CA PHE A 41 14.71 -1.16 -0.54
C PHE A 41 14.45 -2.34 0.39
N ASP A 42 14.01 -3.48 -0.16
CA ASP A 42 13.80 -4.71 0.62
C ASP A 42 15.10 -5.21 1.27
N ARG A 43 16.25 -5.09 0.57
CA ARG A 43 17.57 -5.43 1.13
C ARG A 43 18.06 -4.41 2.17
N LEU A 44 17.87 -3.11 1.91
CA LEU A 44 18.28 -2.03 2.80
C LEU A 44 17.66 -2.13 4.20
N ARG A 45 16.52 -2.81 4.36
CA ARG A 45 15.93 -3.14 5.67
C ARG A 45 16.94 -3.73 6.66
N GLN A 46 17.93 -4.47 6.15
CA GLN A 46 18.94 -5.18 6.93
C GLN A 46 20.21 -4.35 7.18
N ALA A 47 20.35 -3.16 6.58
CA ALA A 47 21.46 -2.27 6.85
C ALA A 47 21.55 -1.95 8.35
N LYS A 48 22.75 -1.74 8.87
CA LYS A 48 22.95 -1.37 10.28
C LYS A 48 23.13 0.13 10.41
N ILE A 49 22.41 0.72 11.35
CA ILE A 49 22.57 2.10 11.79
C ILE A 49 23.26 2.07 13.15
N ILE A 50 24.41 2.74 13.23
CA ILE A 50 25.19 2.90 14.46
C ILE A 50 25.07 4.36 14.88
N GLU A 51 24.43 4.58 16.03
CA GLU A 51 24.28 5.89 16.67
C GLU A 51 24.88 5.84 18.08
N GLY A 52 26.09 6.38 18.23
CA GLY A 52 26.86 6.23 19.47
C GLY A 52 27.19 4.75 19.75
N LEU A 53 26.66 4.20 20.85
CA LEU A 53 26.85 2.79 21.24
C LEU A 53 25.70 1.86 20.78
N ARG A 54 24.68 2.40 20.10
CA ARG A 54 23.52 1.61 19.67
C ARG A 54 23.68 1.17 18.23
N GLU A 55 23.65 -0.15 18.02
CA GLU A 55 23.51 -0.74 16.69
C GLU A 55 22.08 -1.28 16.52
N ARG A 56 21.44 -0.95 15.40
CA ARG A 56 20.10 -1.45 15.04
C ARG A 56 19.97 -1.64 13.55
N SER A 57 19.04 -2.48 13.11
CA SER A 57 18.71 -2.56 11.69
C SER A 57 17.99 -1.29 11.23
N LEU A 58 18.09 -0.96 9.94
CA LEU A 58 17.40 0.18 9.35
C LEU A 58 15.88 0.04 9.45
N ALA A 59 15.35 -1.18 9.36
CA ALA A 59 13.93 -1.42 9.60
C ALA A 59 13.50 -1.07 11.04
N PHE A 60 14.31 -1.44 12.04
CA PHE A 60 14.04 -1.08 13.44
C PHE A 60 14.19 0.43 13.67
N PHE A 61 15.23 1.04 13.10
CA PHE A 61 15.44 2.48 13.11
C PHE A 61 14.25 3.25 12.52
N TYR A 62 13.75 2.83 11.34
CA TYR A 62 12.58 3.45 10.71
C TYR A 62 11.36 3.38 11.63
N ARG A 63 11.08 2.22 12.23
CA ARG A 63 9.93 2.08 13.13
C ARG A 63 10.02 3.03 14.32
N GLU A 64 11.18 3.11 14.97
CA GLU A 64 11.33 3.95 16.16
C GLU A 64 11.36 5.44 15.87
N VAL A 65 12.04 5.84 14.79
CA VAL A 65 12.32 7.26 14.50
C VAL A 65 11.27 7.88 13.59
N VAL A 66 10.54 7.06 12.82
CA VAL A 66 9.59 7.51 11.82
C VAL A 66 8.17 7.05 12.14
N ASP A 67 7.90 5.74 12.11
CA ASP A 67 6.55 5.21 12.31
C ASP A 67 5.97 5.66 13.67
N ASN A 68 6.65 5.35 14.77
CA ASN A 68 6.20 5.68 16.13
C ASN A 68 6.04 7.19 16.39
N VAL A 69 6.70 8.04 15.60
CA VAL A 69 6.70 9.49 15.79
C VAL A 69 5.64 10.18 14.92
N TYR A 70 5.45 9.71 13.68
CA TYR A 70 4.69 10.43 12.66
C TYR A 70 3.42 9.71 12.19
N ALA A 71 3.31 8.39 12.36
CA ALA A 71 2.21 7.60 11.79
C ALA A 71 0.85 7.98 12.39
N SER A 72 0.74 7.99 13.71
CA SER A 72 -0.55 8.19 14.39
C SER A 72 -1.12 9.59 14.16
N SER A 73 -0.28 10.63 14.12
CA SER A 73 -0.74 12.00 13.83
C SER A 73 -1.22 12.13 12.38
N LEU A 74 -0.49 11.57 11.42
CA LEU A 74 -0.93 11.54 10.02
C LEU A 74 -2.28 10.82 9.88
N ILE A 75 -2.45 9.66 10.52
CA ILE A 75 -3.71 8.90 10.44
C ILE A 75 -4.86 9.69 11.07
N ALA A 76 -4.64 10.33 12.23
CA ALA A 76 -5.66 11.16 12.87
C ALA A 76 -6.11 12.31 11.96
N GLU A 77 -5.16 13.04 11.36
CA GLU A 77 -5.48 14.13 10.41
C GLU A 77 -6.22 13.61 9.16
N LEU A 78 -5.87 12.41 8.67
CA LEU A 78 -6.57 11.80 7.54
C LEU A 78 -8.01 11.38 7.85
N LEU A 79 -8.27 10.89 9.06
CA LEU A 79 -9.61 10.49 9.49
C LEU A 79 -10.58 11.68 9.57
N GLU A 80 -10.06 12.89 9.81
CA GLU A 80 -10.83 14.14 9.84
C GLU A 80 -11.00 14.75 8.43
N SER A 81 -10.28 14.26 7.43
CA SER A 81 -10.31 14.82 6.08
C SER A 81 -11.55 14.41 5.28
N ALA A 82 -12.12 15.38 4.55
CA ALA A 82 -13.18 15.13 3.58
C ALA A 82 -12.69 14.39 2.32
N ASP A 83 -11.41 14.59 1.95
CA ASP A 83 -10.70 13.91 0.86
C ASP A 83 -9.35 13.37 1.39
N PRO A 84 -9.35 12.19 2.01
CA PRO A 84 -8.14 11.59 2.57
C PRO A 84 -7.05 11.35 1.51
N GLU A 85 -7.40 11.12 0.24
CA GLU A 85 -6.41 10.84 -0.80
C GLU A 85 -5.61 12.08 -1.18
N GLN A 86 -6.30 13.18 -1.42
CA GLN A 86 -5.65 14.45 -1.73
C GLN A 86 -4.86 14.94 -0.52
N GLU A 87 -5.47 14.86 0.66
CA GLU A 87 -4.84 15.31 1.89
C GLU A 87 -3.64 14.43 2.28
N GLY A 88 -3.71 13.13 2.05
CA GLY A 88 -2.59 12.20 2.29
C GLY A 88 -1.37 12.53 1.45
N LYS A 89 -1.54 12.96 0.20
CA LYS A 89 -0.40 13.43 -0.61
C LYS A 89 0.25 14.67 0.00
N ARG A 90 -0.56 15.63 0.46
CA ARG A 90 -0.10 16.88 1.07
C ARG A 90 0.64 16.61 2.39
N LEU A 91 0.02 15.86 3.30
CA LEU A 91 0.58 15.50 4.60
C LEU A 91 1.84 14.65 4.47
N ALA A 92 1.86 13.69 3.53
CA ALA A 92 3.05 12.87 3.29
C ALA A 92 4.28 13.72 2.96
N LEU A 93 4.13 14.74 2.11
CA LEU A 93 5.22 15.64 1.75
C LEU A 93 5.66 16.49 2.94
N ILE A 94 4.72 17.08 3.68
CA ILE A 94 5.03 17.91 4.86
C ILE A 94 5.79 17.09 5.91
N CYS A 95 5.31 15.89 6.23
CA CYS A 95 5.96 15.01 7.18
C CYS A 95 7.28 14.46 6.65
N GLY A 96 7.39 14.16 5.35
CA GLY A 96 8.65 13.74 4.72
C GLY A 96 9.75 14.78 4.88
N GLU A 97 9.40 16.07 4.75
CA GLU A 97 10.32 17.17 4.99
C GLU A 97 10.73 17.31 6.46
N ARG A 98 9.81 17.07 7.40
CA ARG A 98 10.12 17.03 8.84
C ARG A 98 11.05 15.85 9.17
N ILE A 99 10.73 14.65 8.70
CA ILE A 99 11.57 13.46 8.85
C ILE A 99 12.98 13.71 8.33
N ARG A 100 13.13 14.31 7.14
CA ARG A 100 14.44 14.65 6.56
C ARG A 100 15.23 15.57 7.49
N ARG A 101 14.59 16.61 8.03
CA ARG A 101 15.23 17.56 8.95
C ARG A 101 15.68 16.87 10.24
N ASP A 102 14.81 16.09 10.87
CA ASP A 102 15.11 15.37 12.10
C ASP A 102 16.28 14.39 11.90
N LEU A 103 16.36 13.71 10.76
CA LEU A 103 17.48 12.83 10.44
C LEU A 103 18.79 13.60 10.30
N ILE A 104 18.78 14.78 9.67
CA ILE A 104 19.96 15.64 9.56
C ILE A 104 20.41 16.12 10.95
N GLU A 105 19.48 16.54 11.80
CA GLU A 105 19.76 16.94 13.18
C GLU A 105 20.34 15.80 14.03
N ARG A 106 19.97 14.55 13.71
CA ARG A 106 20.55 13.32 14.30
C ARG A 106 21.92 12.94 13.74
N GLY A 107 22.44 13.66 12.75
CA GLY A 107 23.78 13.43 12.18
C GLY A 107 23.79 12.80 10.77
N LEU A 108 22.63 12.63 10.12
CA LEU A 108 22.57 12.16 8.74
C LEU A 108 23.20 13.20 7.80
N ASN A 109 24.41 12.90 7.32
CA ASN A 109 25.09 13.68 6.28
C ASN A 109 24.65 13.32 4.85
N VAL A 110 23.90 14.19 4.18
CA VAL A 110 23.40 14.01 2.81
C VAL A 110 24.48 13.98 1.71
N ARG A 111 25.75 14.26 2.04
CA ARG A 111 26.88 14.13 1.12
C ARG A 111 27.47 12.71 1.10
N VAL A 112 27.12 11.87 2.07
CA VAL A 112 27.60 10.48 2.19
C VAL A 112 26.60 9.54 1.50
N THR A 113 27.08 8.67 0.61
CA THR A 113 26.23 7.81 -0.22
C THR A 113 25.34 6.89 0.61
N GLU A 114 25.88 6.23 1.63
CA GLU A 114 25.18 5.32 2.51
C GLU A 114 24.06 6.03 3.28
N HIS A 115 24.29 7.27 3.67
CA HIS A 115 23.31 8.11 4.36
C HIS A 115 22.18 8.53 3.42
N ARG A 116 22.49 8.81 2.15
CA ARG A 116 21.47 9.06 1.12
C ARG A 116 20.62 7.82 0.88
N LEU A 117 21.19 6.62 0.90
CA LEU A 117 20.43 5.37 0.79
C LEU A 117 19.47 5.18 1.98
N VAL A 118 19.92 5.52 3.20
CA VAL A 118 19.04 5.53 4.39
C VAL A 118 17.90 6.53 4.24
N LEU A 119 18.20 7.76 3.81
CA LEU A 119 17.17 8.78 3.57
C LEU A 119 16.17 8.32 2.50
N ALA A 120 16.65 7.73 1.39
CA ALA A 120 15.80 7.20 0.33
C ALA A 120 14.87 6.10 0.85
N TYR A 121 15.41 5.15 1.62
CA TYR A 121 14.63 4.09 2.24
C TYR A 121 13.53 4.66 3.13
N VAL A 122 13.89 5.59 4.02
CA VAL A 122 12.94 6.20 4.96
C VAL A 122 11.83 6.92 4.23
N LEU A 123 12.16 7.79 3.28
CA LEU A 123 11.17 8.55 2.54
C LEU A 123 10.30 7.66 1.65
N TYR A 124 10.87 6.63 1.01
CA TYR A 124 10.10 5.68 0.21
C TYR A 124 9.02 4.97 1.04
N TRP A 125 9.40 4.42 2.20
CA TRP A 125 8.45 3.71 3.06
C TRP A 125 7.43 4.65 3.70
N TRP A 126 7.83 5.88 4.05
CA TRP A 126 6.91 6.90 4.54
C TRP A 126 5.86 7.29 3.49
N MET A 127 6.30 7.57 2.25
CA MET A 127 5.37 7.91 1.16
C MET A 127 4.45 6.73 0.83
N SER A 128 4.97 5.50 0.88
CA SER A 128 4.18 4.28 0.68
C SER A 128 3.15 4.08 1.80
N PHE A 129 3.54 4.31 3.05
CA PHE A 129 2.67 4.29 4.23
C PHE A 129 1.52 5.28 4.07
N ALA A 130 1.83 6.56 3.83
CA ALA A 130 0.80 7.59 3.69
C ALA A 130 -0.13 7.33 2.50
N LYS A 131 0.38 6.81 1.38
CA LYS A 131 -0.42 6.41 0.22
C LYS A 131 -1.37 5.25 0.54
N GLY A 132 -0.92 4.27 1.33
CA GLY A 132 -1.73 3.13 1.77
C GLY A 132 -2.90 3.59 2.64
N TYR A 133 -2.60 4.23 3.76
CA TYR A 133 -3.62 4.65 4.73
C TYR A 133 -4.57 5.72 4.18
N SER A 134 -4.12 6.63 3.32
CA SER A 134 -5.03 7.58 2.66
C SER A 134 -6.04 6.89 1.74
N LEU A 135 -5.63 5.83 1.02
CA LEU A 135 -6.57 5.03 0.24
C LEU A 135 -7.52 4.25 1.14
N GLU A 136 -7.01 3.60 2.17
CA GLU A 136 -7.80 2.80 3.10
C GLU A 136 -8.90 3.63 3.78
N ILE A 137 -8.54 4.79 4.32
CA ILE A 137 -9.50 5.72 4.93
C ILE A 137 -10.52 6.21 3.89
N ALA A 138 -10.09 6.53 2.67
CA ALA A 138 -11.00 6.94 1.60
C ALA A 138 -12.02 5.85 1.27
N VAL A 139 -11.59 4.59 1.21
CA VAL A 139 -12.46 3.43 1.02
C VAL A 139 -13.44 3.28 2.18
N PHE A 140 -12.98 3.38 3.43
CA PHE A 140 -13.86 3.27 4.60
C PHE A 140 -14.92 4.36 4.62
N LEU A 141 -14.56 5.61 4.34
CA LEU A 141 -15.51 6.72 4.25
C LEU A 141 -16.53 6.50 3.13
N ASP A 142 -16.09 6.05 1.97
CA ASP A 142 -16.99 5.77 0.84
C ASP A 142 -17.94 4.59 1.13
N LEU A 143 -17.45 3.49 1.70
CA LEU A 143 -18.28 2.35 2.11
C LEU A 143 -19.37 2.76 3.12
N ARG A 144 -19.00 3.58 4.12
CA ARG A 144 -19.96 4.14 5.10
C ARG A 144 -21.01 5.01 4.42
N ARG A 145 -20.60 5.93 3.54
CA ARG A 145 -21.52 6.78 2.76
C ARG A 145 -22.44 5.95 1.85
N ALA A 146 -21.94 4.84 1.34
CA ALA A 146 -22.69 3.90 0.52
C ALA A 146 -23.62 2.98 1.34
N GLY A 147 -23.64 3.09 2.67
CA GLY A 147 -24.47 2.25 3.55
C GLY A 147 -24.06 0.78 3.55
N ILE A 148 -22.80 0.47 3.24
CA ILE A 148 -22.27 -0.90 3.30
C ILE A 148 -21.87 -1.19 4.74
N SER A 149 -22.35 -2.31 5.29
CA SER A 149 -21.90 -2.80 6.59
C SER A 149 -20.55 -3.50 6.44
N PHE A 150 -19.56 -3.09 7.23
CA PHE A 150 -18.23 -3.71 7.27
C PHE A 150 -17.61 -3.53 8.65
N GLU A 151 -16.66 -4.41 8.97
CA GLU A 151 -15.77 -4.26 10.12
C GLU A 151 -14.38 -3.93 9.60
N SER A 152 -13.68 -3.01 10.26
CA SER A 152 -12.29 -2.67 9.94
C SER A 152 -11.47 -2.70 11.22
N HIS A 153 -10.17 -2.92 11.08
CA HIS A 153 -9.25 -2.75 12.19
C HIS A 153 -9.14 -1.27 12.60
N ASP A 154 -8.71 -1.00 13.82
CA ASP A 154 -8.47 0.36 14.32
C ASP A 154 -7.11 0.89 13.82
N LEU A 155 -7.16 1.84 12.89
CA LEU A 155 -5.96 2.46 12.31
C LEU A 155 -5.14 3.27 13.34
N LEU A 156 -5.78 3.76 14.40
CA LEU A 156 -5.10 4.51 15.46
C LEU A 156 -4.39 3.58 16.45
N ASN A 157 -4.79 2.31 16.53
CA ASN A 157 -4.10 1.30 17.32
C ASN A 157 -2.86 0.77 16.56
N PRO A 158 -1.62 1.04 17.03
CA PRO A 158 -0.42 0.61 16.33
C PRO A 158 -0.29 -0.91 16.17
N GLN A 159 -0.89 -1.71 17.04
CA GLN A 159 -0.84 -3.18 16.92
C GLN A 159 -1.74 -3.67 15.79
N GLU A 160 -2.90 -3.03 15.61
CA GLU A 160 -3.87 -3.39 14.59
C GLU A 160 -3.45 -2.93 13.20
N ARG A 161 -2.61 -1.90 13.08
CA ARG A 161 -1.97 -1.51 11.80
C ARG A 161 -1.16 -2.62 11.13
N PHE A 162 -0.74 -3.63 11.88
CA PHE A 162 -0.05 -4.81 11.37
C PHE A 162 -0.99 -6.00 11.09
N SER A 163 -2.30 -5.77 11.11
CA SER A 163 -3.31 -6.76 10.70
C SER A 163 -2.98 -7.29 9.31
N SER A 164 -3.26 -8.58 9.09
CA SER A 164 -3.07 -9.20 7.79
C SER A 164 -4.16 -8.83 6.77
N TYR A 165 -5.22 -8.16 7.20
CA TYR A 165 -6.36 -7.72 6.40
C TYR A 165 -6.85 -6.36 6.89
N ASP A 166 -7.51 -5.61 6.01
CA ASP A 166 -7.94 -4.24 6.32
C ASP A 166 -9.38 -4.21 6.83
N LEU A 167 -10.23 -5.05 6.23
CA LEU A 167 -11.66 -5.08 6.54
C LEU A 167 -12.30 -6.45 6.32
N THR A 168 -13.46 -6.64 6.93
CA THR A 168 -14.37 -7.76 6.71
C THR A 168 -15.68 -7.27 6.14
N ILE A 169 -16.13 -7.85 5.03
CA ILE A 169 -17.43 -7.58 4.39
C ILE A 169 -18.11 -8.91 4.11
N CYS A 170 -19.37 -9.05 4.53
CA CYS A 170 -20.14 -10.28 4.36
C CYS A 170 -19.39 -11.51 4.94
N ASN A 171 -18.79 -11.38 6.13
CA ASN A 171 -17.95 -12.41 6.77
C ASN A 171 -16.74 -12.88 5.93
N ARG A 172 -16.31 -12.07 4.95
CA ARG A 172 -15.14 -12.33 4.12
C ARG A 172 -14.06 -11.30 4.38
N LEU A 173 -12.83 -11.77 4.57
CA LEU A 173 -11.65 -10.91 4.72
C LEU A 173 -11.30 -10.24 3.40
N GLY A 174 -11.02 -8.94 3.48
CA GLY A 174 -10.60 -8.09 2.38
C GLY A 174 -9.41 -7.23 2.75
N ASP A 175 -8.72 -6.77 1.71
CA ASP A 175 -7.48 -6.01 1.85
C ASP A 175 -7.43 -4.90 0.78
N ILE A 176 -6.89 -3.75 1.12
CA ILE A 176 -6.90 -2.55 0.29
C ILE A 176 -5.47 -2.30 -0.20
N LYS A 177 -5.29 -2.29 -1.53
CA LYS A 177 -3.98 -2.13 -2.15
C LYS A 177 -3.95 -0.94 -3.09
N ALA A 178 -2.97 -0.07 -2.91
CA ALA A 178 -2.80 1.11 -3.75
C ALA A 178 -2.50 0.83 -5.25
N SER A 179 -2.23 -0.44 -5.61
CA SER A 179 -2.03 -0.90 -6.99
C SER A 179 -2.14 -2.42 -7.08
N THR A 180 -2.12 -2.96 -8.30
CA THR A 180 -2.11 -4.40 -8.59
C THR A 180 -0.73 -5.05 -8.52
N TYR A 181 0.34 -4.29 -8.22
CA TYR A 181 1.72 -4.80 -8.21
C TYR A 181 1.92 -6.02 -7.28
N PHE A 182 1.13 -6.13 -6.20
CA PHE A 182 1.21 -7.28 -5.29
C PHE A 182 0.95 -8.61 -6.01
N LEU A 183 0.17 -8.63 -7.10
CA LEU A 183 -0.07 -9.80 -7.94
C LEU A 183 1.17 -10.27 -8.72
N GLU A 184 2.13 -9.38 -8.95
CA GLU A 184 3.39 -9.75 -9.60
C GLU A 184 4.38 -10.37 -8.61
N THR A 185 4.31 -10.03 -7.33
CA THR A 185 5.24 -10.54 -6.32
C THR A 185 4.93 -11.97 -5.90
N ALA A 186 5.94 -12.85 -5.83
CA ALA A 186 5.75 -14.25 -5.43
C ALA A 186 5.25 -14.39 -3.99
N ARG A 187 5.66 -13.48 -3.09
CA ARG A 187 5.29 -13.47 -1.67
C ARG A 187 3.79 -13.31 -1.40
N SER A 188 3.03 -12.81 -2.37
CA SER A 188 1.58 -12.64 -2.22
C SER A 188 0.79 -13.92 -2.47
N PHE A 189 1.41 -14.99 -2.96
CA PHE A 189 0.73 -16.24 -3.30
C PHE A 189 0.97 -17.32 -2.23
N PRO A 190 -0.06 -18.13 -1.88
CA PRO A 190 -1.45 -18.02 -2.34
C PRO A 190 -2.15 -16.77 -1.81
N LEU A 191 -3.05 -16.18 -2.60
CA LEU A 191 -3.87 -15.05 -2.19
C LEU A 191 -4.80 -15.50 -1.05
N ARG A 192 -4.72 -14.83 0.10
CA ARG A 192 -5.43 -15.23 1.33
C ARG A 192 -6.77 -14.52 1.53
N MET A 193 -6.94 -13.37 0.89
CA MET A 193 -8.16 -12.56 1.01
C MET A 193 -9.18 -12.98 -0.04
N ALA A 194 -10.45 -12.89 0.33
CA ALA A 194 -11.56 -13.15 -0.59
C ALA A 194 -11.69 -12.03 -1.63
N PHE A 195 -11.30 -10.80 -1.26
CA PHE A 195 -11.28 -9.66 -2.15
C PHE A 195 -10.15 -8.67 -1.84
N TYR A 196 -9.80 -7.88 -2.86
CA TYR A 196 -8.86 -6.78 -2.78
C TYR A 196 -9.48 -5.54 -3.41
N ILE A 197 -9.55 -4.42 -2.69
CA ILE A 197 -9.95 -3.14 -3.28
C ILE A 197 -8.67 -2.46 -3.79
N VAL A 198 -8.62 -2.16 -5.08
CA VAL A 198 -7.40 -1.70 -5.75
C VAL A 198 -7.65 -0.47 -6.61
N ARG A 199 -6.56 0.22 -6.96
CA ARG A 199 -6.59 1.19 -8.06
C ARG A 199 -6.04 0.59 -9.35
N LEU A 200 -6.82 0.69 -10.41
CA LEU A 200 -6.39 0.42 -11.77
C LEU A 200 -6.10 1.74 -12.49
N TYR A 201 -4.99 1.79 -13.24
CA TYR A 201 -4.63 2.97 -14.02
C TYR A 201 -5.02 2.77 -15.48
N ARG A 202 -5.80 3.70 -16.03
CA ARG A 202 -6.11 3.73 -17.46
C ARG A 202 -5.16 4.69 -18.17
N THR A 203 -4.20 4.15 -18.91
CA THR A 203 -3.18 4.92 -19.64
C THR A 203 -3.78 5.95 -20.61
N ARG A 204 -4.84 5.58 -21.36
CA ARG A 204 -5.45 6.45 -22.38
C ARG A 204 -6.10 7.72 -21.84
N VAL A 205 -6.72 7.66 -20.66
CA VAL A 205 -7.41 8.81 -20.04
C VAL A 205 -6.66 9.34 -18.82
N GLN A 206 -5.47 8.78 -18.55
CA GLN A 206 -4.62 9.09 -17.40
C GLN A 206 -5.37 9.15 -16.06
N ALA A 207 -6.37 8.28 -15.89
CA ALA A 207 -7.24 8.28 -14.73
C ALA A 207 -7.07 6.98 -13.94
N TRP A 208 -7.03 7.13 -12.62
CA TRP A 208 -7.15 6.02 -11.68
C TRP A 208 -8.63 5.72 -11.44
N ARG A 209 -8.98 4.43 -11.43
CA ARG A 209 -10.30 3.96 -11.04
C ARG A 209 -10.18 2.90 -9.95
N TRP A 210 -11.07 2.96 -8.97
CA TRP A 210 -11.19 1.90 -7.98
C TRP A 210 -11.84 0.67 -8.62
N ALA A 211 -11.32 -0.50 -8.28
CA ALA A 211 -11.83 -1.79 -8.71
C ALA A 211 -11.76 -2.76 -7.53
N VAL A 212 -12.54 -3.84 -7.60
CA VAL A 212 -12.43 -4.95 -6.67
C VAL A 212 -11.95 -6.18 -7.42
N LEU A 213 -10.88 -6.80 -6.93
CA LEU A 213 -10.44 -8.11 -7.38
C LEU A 213 -10.95 -9.13 -6.37
N LEU A 214 -11.60 -10.19 -6.80
CA LEU A 214 -12.17 -11.17 -5.89
C LEU A 214 -12.00 -12.60 -6.39
N SER A 215 -12.09 -13.55 -5.47
CA SER A 215 -12.15 -14.96 -5.82
C SER A 215 -13.45 -15.26 -6.58
N PRO A 216 -13.44 -16.24 -7.51
CA PRO A 216 -14.66 -16.70 -8.17
C PRO A 216 -15.74 -17.17 -7.17
N ASP A 217 -15.33 -17.73 -6.04
CA ASP A 217 -16.24 -18.19 -5.00
C ASP A 217 -17.04 -17.03 -4.40
N PHE A 218 -16.37 -15.93 -4.05
CA PHE A 218 -17.06 -14.76 -3.52
C PHE A 218 -17.94 -14.10 -4.60
N TRP A 219 -17.51 -14.12 -5.86
CA TRP A 219 -18.31 -13.55 -6.95
C TRP A 219 -19.63 -14.28 -7.16
N ARG A 220 -19.63 -15.61 -7.08
CA ARG A 220 -20.83 -16.44 -7.23
C ARG A 220 -21.92 -16.06 -6.22
N GLU A 221 -21.53 -15.65 -5.01
CA GLU A 221 -22.46 -15.21 -3.96
C GLU A 221 -23.13 -13.87 -4.28
N ILE A 222 -22.40 -12.94 -4.92
CA ILE A 222 -22.90 -11.59 -5.27
C ILE A 222 -23.40 -11.47 -6.73
N ASN A 223 -23.36 -12.59 -7.46
CA ASN A 223 -24.04 -12.93 -8.71
C ASN A 223 -23.74 -12.04 -9.93
N GLY A 224 -23.08 -12.61 -10.95
CA GLY A 224 -23.11 -12.12 -12.33
C GLY A 224 -22.21 -12.95 -13.25
N GLU A 225 -22.32 -12.76 -14.56
CA GLU A 225 -21.51 -13.48 -15.55
C GLU A 225 -20.28 -12.62 -15.95
N PRO A 226 -19.04 -13.05 -15.68
CA PRO A 226 -17.88 -12.29 -16.09
C PRO A 226 -17.54 -12.54 -17.57
N VAL A 227 -16.91 -11.56 -18.22
CA VAL A 227 -16.27 -11.73 -19.53
C VAL A 227 -14.80 -12.08 -19.35
N HIS A 228 -14.24 -12.90 -20.23
CA HIS A 228 -12.81 -13.23 -20.19
C HIS A 228 -11.98 -12.12 -20.86
N ALA A 229 -11.09 -11.50 -20.10
CA ALA A 229 -10.13 -10.52 -20.63
C ALA A 229 -8.92 -10.41 -19.68
N PRO A 230 -7.75 -9.98 -20.16
CA PRO A 230 -6.61 -9.73 -19.28
C PRO A 230 -6.89 -8.55 -18.32
N LEU A 231 -6.24 -8.54 -17.15
CA LEU A 231 -6.46 -7.50 -16.13
C LEU A 231 -6.18 -6.08 -16.66
N GLU A 232 -5.20 -5.97 -17.56
CA GLU A 232 -4.81 -4.74 -18.24
C GLU A 232 -5.98 -4.13 -19.03
N ASP A 233 -6.89 -4.96 -19.53
CA ASP A 233 -8.05 -4.57 -20.31
C ASP A 233 -9.32 -4.44 -19.46
N ALA A 234 -9.27 -4.75 -18.15
CA ALA A 234 -10.46 -4.77 -17.30
C ALA A 234 -11.25 -3.44 -17.34
N LEU A 235 -10.54 -2.31 -17.36
CA LEU A 235 -11.15 -0.98 -17.44
C LEU A 235 -11.89 -0.68 -18.76
N LEU A 236 -11.66 -1.48 -19.82
CA LEU A 236 -12.40 -1.38 -21.09
C LEU A 236 -13.75 -2.09 -21.01
N HIS A 237 -13.89 -3.06 -20.12
CA HIS A 237 -15.11 -3.87 -19.97
C HIS A 237 -16.04 -3.35 -18.88
N PHE A 238 -15.54 -2.56 -17.92
CA PHE A 238 -16.37 -1.99 -16.87
C PHE A 238 -17.56 -1.19 -17.44
N PRO A 239 -18.78 -1.37 -16.92
CA PRO A 239 -19.13 -2.02 -15.63
C PRO A 239 -19.20 -3.55 -15.65
N GLN A 240 -19.00 -4.22 -16.80
CA GLN A 240 -19.01 -5.68 -16.87
C GLN A 240 -17.83 -6.28 -16.06
N PRO A 241 -18.08 -7.26 -15.19
CA PRO A 241 -17.05 -8.03 -14.50
C PRO A 241 -16.12 -8.75 -15.46
N VAL A 242 -14.84 -8.85 -15.12
CA VAL A 242 -13.81 -9.47 -15.95
C VAL A 242 -13.17 -10.64 -15.22
N TYR A 243 -13.23 -11.83 -15.81
CA TYR A 243 -12.47 -12.99 -15.36
C TYR A 243 -11.07 -12.97 -15.98
N PHE A 244 -10.07 -13.21 -15.15
CA PHE A 244 -8.67 -13.31 -15.55
C PHE A 244 -7.91 -14.27 -14.64
N GLU A 245 -6.71 -14.67 -15.06
CA GLU A 245 -5.84 -15.54 -14.26
C GLU A 245 -4.48 -14.91 -14.05
N VAL A 246 -3.98 -14.98 -12.81
CA VAL A 246 -2.60 -14.59 -12.48
C VAL A 246 -1.93 -15.77 -11.82
N LYS A 247 -0.83 -16.25 -12.42
CA LYS A 247 -0.06 -17.40 -11.91
C LYS A 247 -0.96 -18.61 -11.59
N LYS A 248 -1.91 -18.93 -12.49
CA LYS A 248 -2.92 -20.00 -12.36
C LYS A 248 -3.93 -19.79 -11.22
N THR A 249 -4.00 -18.60 -10.63
CA THR A 249 -5.02 -18.24 -9.65
C THR A 249 -6.12 -17.47 -10.37
N PRO A 250 -7.35 -18.01 -10.42
CA PRO A 250 -8.47 -17.33 -11.06
C PRO A 250 -8.97 -16.17 -10.21
N LEU A 251 -9.27 -15.05 -10.85
CA LEU A 251 -9.75 -13.83 -10.21
C LEU A 251 -10.81 -13.15 -11.07
N ILE A 252 -11.65 -12.36 -10.43
CA ILE A 252 -12.65 -11.53 -11.10
C ILE A 252 -12.40 -10.07 -10.70
N ALA A 253 -12.24 -9.20 -11.71
CA ALA A 253 -12.15 -7.75 -11.54
C ALA A 253 -13.52 -7.12 -11.78
N VAL A 254 -13.97 -6.29 -10.86
CA VAL A 254 -15.28 -5.64 -10.92
C VAL A 254 -15.11 -4.15 -10.69
N ASP A 255 -15.90 -3.35 -11.39
CA ASP A 255 -16.00 -1.92 -11.12
C ASP A 255 -16.46 -1.71 -9.67
N TYR A 256 -15.76 -0.85 -8.93
CA TYR A 256 -16.03 -0.68 -7.51
C TYR A 256 -17.46 -0.21 -7.20
N ALA A 257 -18.07 0.62 -8.06
CA ALA A 257 -19.45 1.05 -7.85
C ALA A 257 -20.44 -0.12 -8.02
N VAL A 258 -20.24 -0.94 -9.05
CA VAL A 258 -21.06 -2.15 -9.30
C VAL A 258 -20.93 -3.14 -8.16
N TRP A 259 -19.70 -3.36 -7.67
CA TRP A 259 -19.48 -4.24 -6.53
C TRP A 259 -20.20 -3.74 -5.27
N LYS A 260 -20.14 -2.43 -4.97
CA LYS A 260 -20.89 -1.84 -3.83
C LYS A 260 -22.39 -2.08 -3.96
N GLU A 261 -22.98 -1.87 -5.13
CA GLU A 261 -24.41 -2.12 -5.35
C GLU A 261 -24.79 -3.57 -5.07
N LYS A 262 -23.98 -4.52 -5.54
CA LYS A 262 -24.19 -5.95 -5.32
C LYS A 262 -24.05 -6.33 -3.85
N VAL A 263 -23.02 -5.85 -3.17
CA VAL A 263 -22.83 -6.08 -1.73
C VAL A 263 -23.99 -5.50 -0.94
N ARG A 264 -24.44 -4.28 -1.24
CA ARG A 264 -25.60 -3.66 -0.58
C ARG A 264 -26.85 -4.51 -0.75
N ALA A 265 -27.12 -4.96 -1.97
CA ALA A 265 -28.28 -5.80 -2.27
C ALA A 265 -28.21 -7.16 -1.54
N PHE A 266 -27.02 -7.75 -1.44
CA PHE A 266 -26.78 -8.99 -0.70
C PHE A 266 -27.02 -8.81 0.81
N GLN A 267 -26.49 -7.75 1.41
CA GLN A 267 -26.68 -7.42 2.83
C GLN A 267 -28.15 -7.15 3.16
N ALA A 268 -28.87 -6.44 2.28
CA ALA A 268 -30.30 -6.16 2.44
C ALA A 268 -31.17 -7.43 2.44
N ARG A 269 -30.74 -8.50 1.75
CA ARG A 269 -31.42 -9.81 1.74
C ARG A 269 -31.11 -10.67 2.96
N GLY A 270 -30.32 -10.17 3.91
CA GLY A 270 -29.92 -10.93 5.09
C GLY A 270 -28.80 -11.93 4.82
N GLY A 271 -27.99 -11.74 3.77
CA GLY A 271 -26.87 -12.63 3.44
C GLY A 271 -25.81 -12.79 4.55
N ASN A 272 -25.86 -11.98 5.60
CA ASN A 272 -25.02 -12.11 6.80
C ASN A 272 -25.66 -12.94 7.94
N LYS A 273 -26.92 -13.41 7.79
CA LYS A 273 -27.68 -14.09 8.85
C LYS A 273 -27.52 -15.62 8.88
N ASN A 274 -26.70 -16.20 8.01
CA ASN A 274 -26.46 -17.64 8.02
C ASN A 274 -25.04 -17.91 8.52
N GLU A 275 -24.90 -18.04 9.84
CA GLU A 275 -23.90 -18.87 10.53
C GLU A 275 -24.28 -18.90 12.02
N GLY A 276 -25.15 -19.85 12.35
CA GLY A 276 -25.33 -20.42 13.68
C GLY A 276 -24.98 -21.90 13.60
#